data_AF-A0A950WWP6-F1
#
_entry.id   AF-A0A950WWP6-F1
#
_cell.length_a   1.000
_cell.length_b   1.000
_cell.length_c   1.000
_cell.angle_alpha   90.00
_cell.angle_beta   90.00
_cell.angle_gamma   90.00
#
_symmetry.space_group_name_H-M   'P 1'
#
loop_
_entity.id
_entity.type
_entity.pdbx_description
1 polymer ?
#
loop_
_entity_poly.entity_id
_entity_poly.type
_entity_poly.pdbx_seq_one_letter_code
_entity_poly.pdbx_strand_id
1 'polypeptide(L)'
;MMELSTEEFEELVADALDSLPPELGREMENVAIYVDDTSPPGHLRGLYEGIPLTARGTGYTAAMPDRITIFKATVLRQARTHADVVATVR
;
A
#
# COMPACT_ATOMS: atom_id res chain seq x y z
N MET A 1 -16.58 13.83 4.32
CA MET A 1 -15.30 13.12 4.14
C MET A 1 -15.26 12.08 5.23
N MET A 2 -14.83 10.87 4.94
CA MET A 2 -14.68 9.86 5.98
C MET A 2 -13.46 10.21 6.84
N GLU A 3 -13.59 10.06 8.15
CA GLU A 3 -12.48 10.18 9.10
C GLU A 3 -12.33 8.83 9.79
N LEU A 4 -11.12 8.28 9.75
CA LEU A 4 -10.75 7.05 10.44
C LEU A 4 -9.51 7.34 11.29
N SER A 5 -9.35 6.59 12.38
CA SER A 5 -8.04 6.53 13.05
C SER A 5 -7.00 5.90 12.11
N THR A 6 -5.72 6.00 12.47
CA THR A 6 -4.66 5.36 11.68
C THR A 6 -4.79 3.84 11.78
N GLU A 7 -5.09 3.32 12.97
CA GLU A 7 -5.31 1.91 13.23
C GLU A 7 -6.50 1.35 12.42
N GLU A 8 -7.65 2.04 12.41
CA GLU A 8 -8.82 1.63 11.62
C GLU A 8 -8.50 1.60 10.12
N PHE A 9 -7.70 2.54 9.63
CA PHE A 9 -7.29 2.56 8.24
C PHE A 9 -6.30 1.43 7.91
N GLU A 10 -5.36 1.14 8.81
CA GLU A 10 -4.43 0.01 8.68
C GLU A 10 -5.15 -1.33 8.62
N GLU A 11 -6.21 -1.52 9.42
CA GLU A 11 -7.07 -2.70 9.36
C GLU A 11 -7.73 -2.85 7.97
N LEU A 12 -8.27 -1.77 7.41
CA LEU A 12 -8.87 -1.81 6.06
C LEU A 12 -7.83 -2.02 4.95
N VAL A 13 -6.60 -1.56 5.14
CA VAL A 13 -5.48 -1.86 4.23
C VAL A 13 -5.16 -3.35 4.31
N ALA A 14 -5.12 -3.95 5.50
CA ALA A 14 -4.90 -5.38 5.66
C ALA A 14 -6.01 -6.21 4.97
N ASP A 15 -7.28 -5.84 5.16
CA ASP A 15 -8.42 -6.48 4.46
C ASP A 15 -8.26 -6.41 2.93
N ALA A 16 -7.76 -5.29 2.40
CA ALA A 16 -7.52 -5.15 0.98
C ALA A 16 -6.43 -6.11 0.50
N LEU A 17 -5.32 -6.22 1.24
CA LEU A 17 -4.21 -7.14 0.92
C LEU A 17 -4.64 -8.60 0.99
N ASP A 18 -5.42 -9.00 1.99
CA ASP A 18 -5.95 -10.36 2.15
C ASP A 18 -6.92 -10.75 1.03
N SER A 19 -7.55 -9.76 0.40
CA SER A 19 -8.47 -9.96 -0.73
C SER A 19 -7.79 -10.04 -2.10
N LEU A 20 -6.45 -9.90 -2.16
CA LEU A 20 -5.72 -9.96 -3.42
C LEU A 20 -5.76 -11.37 -4.04
N PRO A 21 -5.76 -11.47 -5.38
CA PRO A 21 -5.56 -12.74 -6.07
C PRO A 21 -4.28 -13.44 -5.58
N PRO A 22 -4.29 -14.78 -5.37
CA PRO A 22 -3.14 -15.51 -4.87
C PRO A 22 -1.88 -15.40 -5.75
N GLU A 23 -2.02 -15.10 -7.04
CA GLU A 23 -0.88 -14.82 -7.91
C GLU A 23 -0.17 -13.51 -7.54
N LEU A 24 -0.93 -12.46 -7.25
CA LEU A 24 -0.38 -11.16 -6.85
C LEU A 24 0.18 -11.20 -5.43
N GLY A 25 -0.46 -11.92 -4.51
CA GLY A 25 0.05 -12.07 -3.14
C GLY A 25 1.47 -12.67 -3.08
N ARG A 26 1.81 -13.58 -4.01
CA ARG A 26 3.18 -14.14 -4.11
C ARG A 26 4.22 -13.10 -4.54
N GLU A 27 3.85 -12.20 -5.45
CA GLU A 27 4.73 -11.11 -5.87
C GLU A 27 4.97 -10.08 -4.75
N MET A 28 4.16 -10.09 -3.70
CA MET A 28 4.27 -9.21 -2.54
C MET A 28 5.14 -9.77 -1.40
N GLU A 29 5.67 -10.99 -1.50
CA GLU A 29 6.44 -11.65 -0.42
C GLU A 29 7.65 -10.84 0.08
N ASN A 30 8.20 -9.94 -0.73
CA ASN A 30 9.32 -9.05 -0.36
C ASN A 30 8.95 -7.56 -0.46
N VAL A 31 7.69 -7.22 -0.19
CA VAL A 31 7.18 -5.85 -0.20
C VAL A 31 6.61 -5.50 1.17
N ALA A 32 7.14 -4.46 1.80
CA ALA A 32 6.65 -3.89 3.04
C ALA A 32 5.61 -2.79 2.74
N ILE A 33 4.45 -2.88 3.41
CA ILE A 33 3.38 -1.89 3.28
C ILE A 33 3.44 -0.91 4.44
N TYR A 34 3.31 0.37 4.13
CA TYR A 34 3.30 1.46 5.08
C TYR A 34 2.06 2.32 4.84
N VAL A 35 1.57 2.92 5.92
CA VAL A 35 0.55 3.97 5.85
C VAL A 35 1.18 5.30 6.22
N ASP A 36 0.85 6.33 5.46
CA ASP A 36 1.17 7.72 5.78
C ASP A 36 -0.10 8.57 5.61
N ASP A 37 -0.24 9.61 6.41
CA ASP A 37 -1.36 10.52 6.33
C ASP A 37 -1.30 11.37 5.06
N THR A 38 -0.11 11.85 4.68
CA THR A 38 0.03 12.89 3.65
C THR A 38 0.81 12.40 2.43
N SER A 39 0.17 12.48 1.26
CA SER A 39 0.83 12.25 -0.02
C SER A 39 1.86 13.33 -0.34
N PRO A 40 2.98 12.99 -1.02
CA PRO A 40 3.79 13.99 -1.72
C PRO A 40 2.95 14.75 -2.76
N PRO A 41 3.45 15.88 -3.30
CA PRO A 41 2.74 16.65 -4.30
C PRO A 41 2.26 15.78 -5.47
N GLY A 42 0.99 15.94 -5.87
CA GLY A 42 0.37 15.13 -6.94
C GLY A 42 -0.81 14.25 -6.50
N HIS A 43 -1.17 14.25 -5.21
CA HIS A 43 -2.33 13.50 -4.69
C HIS A 43 -2.28 12.00 -5.01
N LEU A 44 -1.13 11.38 -4.75
CA LEU A 44 -0.97 9.94 -4.88
C LEU A 44 -1.83 9.23 -3.85
N ARG A 45 -2.39 8.08 -4.24
CA ARG A 45 -3.04 7.13 -3.32
C ARG A 45 -2.05 6.14 -2.73
N GLY A 46 -0.98 5.86 -3.47
CA GLY A 46 0.18 5.16 -2.96
C GLY A 46 1.42 5.39 -3.81
N LEU A 47 2.56 4.96 -3.28
CA LEU A 47 3.87 5.08 -3.91
C LEU A 47 4.65 3.78 -3.68
N TYR A 48 5.12 3.18 -4.78
CA TYR A 48 6.05 2.04 -4.74
C TYR A 48 7.49 2.54 -4.88
N GLU A 49 8.34 2.11 -3.95
CA GLU A 49 9.75 2.46 -3.86
C GLU A 49 10.55 1.17 -3.72
N GLY A 50 11.26 0.77 -4.77
CA GLY A 50 11.93 -0.52 -4.79
C GLY A 50 12.96 -0.63 -5.90
N ILE A 51 13.75 -1.70 -5.83
CA ILE A 51 14.65 -2.08 -6.91
C ILE A 51 13.89 -3.09 -7.77
N PRO A 52 13.64 -2.79 -9.07
CA PRO A 52 12.93 -3.69 -9.96
C PRO A 52 13.54 -5.09 -9.95
N LEU A 53 12.70 -6.13 -10.02
CA LEU A 53 13.13 -7.54 -10.02
C LEU A 53 14.25 -7.82 -11.04
N THR A 54 14.19 -7.20 -12.23
CA THR A 54 15.19 -7.34 -13.30
C THR A 54 16.56 -6.73 -12.98
N ALA A 55 16.63 -5.85 -11.98
CA ALA A 55 17.85 -5.19 -11.51
C ALA A 55 18.39 -5.80 -10.20
N ARG A 56 17.69 -6.77 -9.60
CA ARG A 56 18.14 -7.49 -8.40
C ARG A 56 19.23 -8.51 -8.77
N GLY A 57 20.47 -8.04 -8.90
CA GLY A 57 21.64 -8.87 -9.19
C GLY A 57 22.22 -9.59 -7.97
N THR A 58 23.44 -10.11 -8.10
CA THR A 58 24.15 -10.90 -7.09
C THR A 58 24.46 -10.18 -5.77
N GLY A 59 24.23 -8.85 -5.70
CA GLY A 59 24.39 -8.02 -4.50
C GLY A 59 23.13 -7.86 -3.65
N TYR A 60 22.00 -8.46 -4.03
CA TYR A 60 20.73 -8.40 -3.28
C TYR A 60 20.73 -9.28 -2.02
N THR A 61 21.89 -9.60 -1.44
CA THR A 61 22.01 -10.46 -0.26
C THR A 61 21.73 -9.72 1.07
N ALA A 62 21.50 -8.40 1.03
CA ALA A 62 21.17 -7.58 2.20
C ALA A 62 20.24 -6.39 1.84
N ALA A 63 19.49 -6.48 0.74
CA ALA A 63 18.60 -5.41 0.34
C ALA A 63 17.34 -5.42 1.21
N MET A 64 16.93 -4.23 1.67
CA MET A 64 15.65 -4.04 2.33
C MET A 64 14.50 -4.47 1.40
N PRO A 65 13.36 -4.94 1.95
CA PRO A 65 12.17 -5.18 1.14
C PRO A 65 11.79 -3.89 0.40
N ASP A 66 11.17 -4.05 -0.77
CA ASP A 66 10.59 -2.90 -1.46
C ASP A 66 9.45 -2.34 -0.60
N ARG A 67 9.13 -1.06 -0.79
CA ARG A 67 8.13 -0.36 0.00
C ARG A 67 6.96 0.07 -0.85
N ILE A 68 5.74 -0.15 -0.37
CA ILE A 68 4.55 0.57 -0.84
C ILE A 68 4.04 1.42 0.31
N THR A 69 3.93 2.73 0.10
CA THR A 69 3.27 3.64 1.03
C THR A 69 1.88 3.96 0.52
N ILE A 70 0.84 3.74 1.33
CA ILE A 70 -0.55 4.11 1.05
C ILE A 70 -0.88 5.42 1.78
N PHE A 71 -1.46 6.39 1.07
CA PHE A 71 -1.71 7.73 1.59
C PHE A 71 -3.16 7.91 2.04
N LYS A 72 -3.38 7.85 3.35
CA LYS A 72 -4.70 7.85 3.99
C LYS A 72 -5.56 9.04 3.60
N ALA A 73 -5.05 10.27 3.67
CA ALA A 73 -5.85 11.46 3.36
C ALA A 73 -6.36 11.46 1.91
N THR A 74 -5.54 10.98 0.95
CA THR A 74 -5.95 10.90 -0.46
C THR A 74 -7.06 9.87 -0.65
N VAL A 75 -6.92 8.69 -0.03
CA VAL A 75 -7.90 7.60 -0.10
C VAL A 75 -9.23 8.01 0.54
N LEU A 76 -9.21 8.53 1.76
CA LEU A 76 -10.41 8.96 2.50
C LEU A 76 -11.15 10.14 1.87
N ARG A 77 -10.45 10.97 1.09
CA ARG A 77 -11.08 12.05 0.31
C ARG A 77 -12.05 11.52 -0.75
N GLN A 78 -11.83 10.29 -1.24
CA GLN A 78 -12.62 9.70 -2.34
C GLN A 78 -13.55 8.58 -1.87
N ALA A 79 -13.26 7.97 -0.72
CA ALA A 79 -14.10 6.94 -0.11
C ALA A 79 -15.31 7.51 0.65
N ARG A 80 -16.42 6.78 0.65
CA ARG A 80 -17.64 7.09 1.43
C ARG A 80 -18.03 5.98 2.40
N THR A 81 -17.51 4.78 2.20
CA THR A 81 -17.71 3.59 3.04
C THR A 81 -16.38 2.87 3.29
N HIS A 82 -16.31 2.01 4.31
CA HIS A 82 -15.13 1.14 4.53
C HIS A 82 -14.87 0.23 3.32
N ALA A 83 -15.92 -0.26 2.67
CA ALA A 83 -15.79 -1.05 1.44
C ALA A 83 -15.17 -0.25 0.29
N ASP A 84 -15.44 1.06 0.20
CA ASP A 84 -14.79 1.93 -0.79
C ASP A 84 -13.29 2.06 -0.51
N VAL A 85 -12.88 2.13 0.77
CA VAL A 85 -11.47 2.17 1.17
C VAL A 85 -10.77 0.89 0.71
N VAL A 86 -11.30 -0.27 1.11
CA VAL A 86 -10.76 -1.59 0.73
C VAL A 86 -10.65 -1.72 -0.79
N ALA A 87 -11.71 -1.37 -1.53
CA ALA A 87 -11.72 -1.44 -2.99
C ALA A 87 -10.79 -0.42 -3.67
N THR A 88 -10.43 0.68 -2.99
CA THR A 88 -9.50 1.68 -3.52
C THR A 88 -8.04 1.29 -3.28
N VAL A 89 -7.77 0.55 -2.21
CA VAL A 89 -6.43 0.06 -1.85
C VAL A 89 -6.06 -1.19 -2.65
N ARG A 90 -7.03 -2.10 -2.89
CA ARG A 90 -6.87 -3.32 -3.68
C ARG A 90 -6.68 -3.04 -5.17
#